data_AF-T1H9L3-F1
#
_entry.id   AF-T1H9L3-F1
#
_cell.length_a   1.000
_cell.length_b   1.000
_cell.length_c   1.000
_cell.angle_alpha   90.00
_cell.angle_beta   90.00
_cell.angle_gamma   90.00
#
_symmetry.space_group_name_H-M   'P 1'
#
loop_
_entity.id
_entity.type
_entity.pdbx_description
1 polymer ?
#
loop_
_entity_poly.entity_id
_entity_poly.type
_entity_poly.pdbx_seq_one_letter_code
_entity_poly.pdbx_strand_id
1 'polypeptide(L)'
;MGFSTNQSGVSYNIGLGYNSGRYTDKPDKIATLNVQIPLSKGQSNSWMNYTSSKSSKGKLNQQLGLSGTALENNQLSYNVSAAQSGTRDGYSGNSSAYYRSRYGEIGAGYSFDKDVQRINYSLRGGAVVHRNGITLSQSLGDTIALVEVPNADNVEIINSTGVTTDSRGYAV
;
A
#
# COMPACT_ATOMS: atom_id res chain seq x y z
N MET A 1 24.03 2.57 7.74
CA MET A 1 24.29 3.61 6.70
C MET A 1 23.48 3.27 5.47
N GLY A 2 23.01 4.28 4.73
CA GLY A 2 22.27 4.05 3.50
C GLY A 2 22.57 5.13 2.46
N PHE A 3 22.43 4.78 1.19
CA PHE A 3 22.56 5.67 0.06
C PHE A 3 21.32 5.54 -0.82
N SER A 4 20.73 6.66 -1.20
CA SER A 4 19.57 6.73 -2.08
C SER A 4 19.87 7.68 -3.23
N THR A 5 19.61 7.25 -4.46
CA THR A 5 19.70 8.10 -5.65
C THR A 5 18.50 7.90 -6.55
N ASN A 6 18.10 8.95 -7.26
CA ASN A 6 17.08 8.89 -8.30
C ASN A 6 17.72 9.29 -9.63
N GLN A 7 17.57 8.43 -10.64
CA GLN A 7 18.05 8.71 -11.99
C GLN A 7 16.92 8.42 -12.98
N SER A 8 16.50 9.47 -13.71
CA SER A 8 15.46 9.37 -14.74
C SER A 8 14.16 8.74 -14.26
N GLY A 9 13.76 9.03 -13.02
CA GLY A 9 12.56 8.49 -12.39
C GLY A 9 12.75 7.13 -11.70
N VAL A 10 13.86 6.43 -11.94
CA VAL A 10 14.19 5.17 -11.24
C VAL A 10 14.90 5.49 -9.93
N SER A 11 14.36 4.97 -8.83
CA SER A 11 14.92 5.14 -7.49
C SER A 11 15.73 3.92 -7.08
N TYR A 12 16.97 4.14 -6.65
CA TYR A 12 17.89 3.12 -6.14
C TYR A 12 18.23 3.42 -4.69
N ASN A 13 18.03 2.45 -3.80
CA ASN A 13 18.32 2.57 -2.38
C ASN A 13 19.17 1.40 -1.92
N ILE A 14 20.36 1.68 -1.38
CA ILE A 14 21.28 0.70 -0.81
C ILE A 14 21.39 0.96 0.68
N GLY A 15 21.27 -0.08 1.49
CA GLY A 15 21.37 -0.02 2.94
C GLY A 15 22.37 -1.01 3.49
N LEU A 16 23.12 -0.60 4.52
CA LEU A 16 23.93 -1.45 5.37
C LEU A 16 23.51 -1.26 6.83
N GLY A 17 23.05 -2.33 7.46
CA GLY A 17 22.67 -2.42 8.85
C GLY A 17 23.64 -3.29 9.65
N TYR A 18 23.82 -2.93 10.92
CA TYR A 18 24.59 -3.72 11.88
C TYR A 18 23.76 -3.85 13.15
N ASN A 19 23.53 -5.08 13.58
CA ASN A 19 22.75 -5.40 14.76
C ASN A 19 23.57 -6.27 15.72
N SER A 20 23.84 -5.76 16.91
CA SER A 20 24.52 -6.49 17.99
C SER A 20 23.78 -6.27 19.30
N GLY A 21 23.52 -7.33 20.06
CA GLY A 21 22.90 -7.28 21.38
C GLY A 21 23.78 -7.96 22.43
N ARG A 22 23.51 -7.69 23.73
CA ARG A 22 24.27 -8.26 24.86
C ARG A 22 24.24 -9.79 24.92
N TYR A 23 23.24 -10.43 24.29
CA TYR A 23 23.06 -11.88 24.23
C TYR A 23 23.37 -12.46 22.84
N THR A 24 23.97 -11.66 21.95
CA THR A 24 24.19 -12.06 20.56
C THR A 24 25.68 -12.33 20.33
N ASP A 25 26.08 -13.61 20.29
CA ASP A 25 27.48 -14.07 20.16
C ASP A 25 28.26 -13.43 19.01
N LYS A 26 27.57 -13.17 17.89
CA LYS A 26 28.14 -12.47 16.73
C LYS A 26 27.20 -11.37 16.27
N PRO A 27 27.70 -10.21 15.86
CA PRO A 27 26.87 -9.18 15.24
C PRO A 27 26.25 -9.70 13.93
N ASP A 28 25.02 -9.28 13.64
CA ASP A 28 24.40 -9.49 12.34
C ASP A 28 24.58 -8.26 11.45
N LYS A 29 25.18 -8.46 10.28
CA LYS A 29 25.33 -7.45 9.23
C LYS A 29 24.26 -7.69 8.16
N ILE A 30 23.52 -6.67 7.81
CA ILE A 30 22.44 -6.74 6.82
C ILE A 30 22.79 -5.79 5.68
N ALA A 31 22.79 -6.30 4.46
CA ALA A 31 22.88 -5.48 3.24
C ALA A 31 21.54 -5.53 2.50
N THR A 32 21.05 -4.38 2.05
CA THR A 32 19.80 -4.26 1.28
C THR A 32 20.03 -3.44 0.02
N LEU A 33 19.34 -3.82 -1.05
CA LEU A 33 19.23 -3.10 -2.30
C LEU A 33 17.76 -3.05 -2.66
N ASN A 34 17.24 -1.86 -2.96
CA ASN A 34 15.88 -1.64 -3.44
C ASN A 34 15.94 -0.81 -4.70
N VAL A 35 15.26 -1.26 -5.74
CA VAL A 35 15.15 -0.57 -7.02
C VAL A 35 13.67 -0.41 -7.31
N GLN A 36 13.23 0.82 -7.56
CA GLN A 36 11.86 1.14 -7.94
C GLN A 36 11.85 1.81 -9.30
N ILE A 37 11.17 1.20 -10.26
CA ILE A 37 11.06 1.65 -11.64
C ILE A 37 9.61 2.07 -11.88
N PRO A 38 9.33 3.35 -12.16
CA PRO A 38 8.00 3.75 -12.59
C PRO A 38 7.73 3.14 -13.97
N LEU A 39 6.58 2.48 -14.10
CA LEU A 39 6.13 1.86 -15.36
C LEU A 39 5.21 2.81 -16.16
N SER A 40 4.74 3.88 -15.53
CA SER A 40 3.74 4.77 -16.08
C SER A 40 4.32 5.67 -17.19
N LYS A 41 3.96 5.36 -18.43
CA LYS A 41 3.83 6.33 -19.54
C LYS A 41 2.32 6.47 -19.86
N GLY A 42 1.51 7.07 -18.98
CA GLY A 42 0.04 7.14 -19.14
C GLY A 42 -0.72 7.53 -17.85
N GLN A 43 -2.02 7.23 -17.77
CA GLN A 43 -2.91 7.57 -16.63
C GLN A 43 -2.77 6.63 -15.41
N SER A 44 -2.20 5.44 -15.56
CA SER A 44 -2.06 4.48 -14.46
C SER A 44 -0.74 4.67 -13.72
N ASN A 45 -0.82 4.92 -12.41
CA ASN A 45 0.35 5.15 -11.57
C ASN A 45 0.91 3.82 -11.06
N SER A 46 1.73 3.15 -11.88
CA SER A 46 2.29 1.83 -11.58
C SER A 46 3.80 1.86 -11.44
N TRP A 47 4.33 1.06 -10.53
CA TRP A 47 5.76 0.87 -10.31
C TRP A 47 6.11 -0.61 -10.17
N MET A 48 7.27 -0.96 -10.71
CA MET A 48 7.94 -2.22 -10.42
C MET A 48 8.93 -2.01 -9.29
N ASN A 49 8.93 -2.89 -8.31
CA ASN A 49 9.89 -2.90 -7.22
C ASN A 49 10.71 -4.18 -7.24
N TYR A 50 12.03 -4.04 -7.10
CA TYR A 50 12.93 -5.16 -6.86
C TYR A 50 13.69 -4.90 -5.57
N THR A 51 13.69 -5.87 -4.68
CA THR A 51 14.34 -5.78 -3.38
C THR A 51 15.22 -7.00 -3.18
N SER A 52 16.47 -6.81 -2.78
CA SER A 52 17.40 -7.86 -2.42
C SER A 52 17.98 -7.55 -1.05
N SER A 53 17.96 -8.53 -0.16
CA SER A 53 18.47 -8.37 1.20
C SER A 53 19.24 -9.60 1.65
N LYS A 54 20.39 -9.40 2.27
CA LYS A 54 21.24 -10.47 2.79
C LYS A 54 21.67 -10.14 4.21
N SER A 55 21.29 -11.00 5.14
CA SER A 55 21.84 -11.03 6.49
C SER A 55 23.07 -11.94 6.53
N SER A 56 24.05 -11.60 7.36
CA SER A 56 25.24 -12.41 7.62
C SER A 56 24.92 -13.73 8.32
N LYS A 57 23.77 -13.78 9.03
CA LYS A 57 23.24 -14.97 9.69
C LYS A 57 22.10 -15.64 8.93
N GLY A 58 21.57 -14.96 7.91
CA GLY A 58 20.37 -15.36 7.20
C GLY A 58 20.62 -15.77 5.74
N LYS A 59 19.51 -16.13 5.07
CA LYS A 59 19.50 -16.39 3.63
C LYS A 59 19.47 -15.07 2.84
N LEU A 60 19.83 -15.15 1.56
CA LEU A 60 19.58 -14.06 0.61
C LEU A 60 18.08 -14.06 0.32
N ASN A 61 17.39 -12.95 0.52
CA ASN A 61 15.99 -12.79 0.18
C ASN A 61 15.86 -11.82 -0.99
N GLN A 62 15.20 -12.24 -2.06
CA GLN A 62 14.96 -11.45 -3.26
C GLN A 62 13.46 -11.36 -3.49
N GLN A 63 12.93 -10.15 -3.70
CA GLN A 63 11.52 -9.90 -3.96
C GLN A 63 11.38 -9.07 -5.22
N LEU A 64 10.48 -9.49 -6.09
CA LEU A 64 10.01 -8.73 -7.24
C LEU A 64 8.54 -8.42 -6.99
N GLY A 65 8.13 -7.18 -7.23
CA GLY A 65 6.75 -6.77 -7.12
C GLY A 65 6.36 -5.74 -8.16
N LEU A 66 5.06 -5.64 -8.35
CA LEU A 66 4.39 -4.64 -9.16
C LEU A 66 3.24 -4.10 -8.34
N SER A 67 3.15 -2.79 -8.22
CA SER A 67 2.04 -2.14 -7.54
C SER A 67 1.61 -0.90 -8.29
N GLY A 68 0.41 -0.42 -8.01
CA GLY A 68 -0.04 0.84 -8.56
C GLY A 68 -1.45 1.20 -8.17
N THR A 69 -1.96 2.23 -8.83
CA THR A 69 -3.36 2.67 -8.71
C THR A 69 -4.10 2.57 -10.04
N ALA A 70 -5.41 2.37 -9.95
CA ALA A 70 -6.34 2.28 -11.07
C ALA A 70 -7.66 3.00 -10.74
N LEU A 71 -8.53 3.11 -11.75
CA LEU A 71 -9.77 3.91 -11.78
C LEU A 71 -9.52 5.41 -11.89
N GLU A 72 -10.54 6.16 -12.31
CA GLU A 72 -10.46 7.59 -12.69
C GLU A 72 -9.84 8.46 -11.58
N ASN A 73 -10.09 8.12 -10.32
CA ASN A 73 -9.59 8.89 -9.18
C ASN A 73 -8.57 8.09 -8.34
N ASN A 74 -7.84 7.13 -8.92
CA ASN A 74 -6.87 6.29 -8.20
C ASN A 74 -7.45 5.56 -6.97
N GLN A 75 -8.76 5.31 -7.00
CA GLN A 75 -9.51 4.74 -5.88
C GLN A 75 -9.15 3.27 -5.61
N LEU A 76 -8.63 2.55 -6.60
CA LEU A 76 -8.17 1.19 -6.45
C LEU A 76 -6.64 1.15 -6.39
N SER A 77 -6.09 0.74 -5.25
CA SER A 77 -4.68 0.39 -5.11
C SER A 77 -4.51 -1.12 -5.20
N TYR A 78 -3.46 -1.58 -5.89
CA TYR A 78 -3.16 -3.00 -6.00
C TYR A 78 -1.66 -3.26 -5.86
N ASN A 79 -1.31 -4.45 -5.35
CA ASN A 79 0.05 -4.93 -5.23
C ASN A 79 0.09 -6.42 -5.53
N VAL A 80 1.08 -6.84 -6.31
CA VAL A 80 1.42 -8.24 -6.51
C VAL A 80 2.93 -8.37 -6.37
N SER A 81 3.38 -9.33 -5.57
CA SER A 81 4.80 -9.61 -5.43
C SER A 81 5.07 -11.08 -5.22
N ALA A 82 6.28 -11.50 -5.62
CA ALA A 82 6.84 -12.80 -5.35
C ALA A 82 8.21 -12.62 -4.71
N ALA A 83 8.53 -13.43 -3.71
CA ALA A 83 9.85 -13.42 -3.09
C ALA A 83 10.42 -14.81 -2.91
N GLN A 84 11.74 -14.89 -2.97
CA GLN A 84 12.53 -16.09 -2.79
C GLN A 84 13.59 -15.88 -1.72
N SER A 85 13.60 -16.76 -0.72
CA SER A 85 14.55 -16.80 0.39
C SER A 85 15.48 -18.02 0.27
N GLY A 86 16.74 -17.76 -0.08
CA GLY A 86 17.78 -18.75 -0.32
C GLY A 86 17.71 -19.38 -1.71
N THR A 87 18.50 -20.43 -1.92
CA THR A 87 18.79 -20.98 -3.25
C THR A 87 17.71 -21.92 -3.79
N ARG A 88 16.75 -22.41 -2.97
CA ARG A 88 15.67 -23.29 -3.46
C ARG A 88 14.46 -23.54 -2.54
N ASP A 89 14.54 -23.24 -1.24
CA ASP A 89 13.55 -23.77 -0.28
C ASP A 89 12.48 -22.79 0.22
N GLY A 90 12.61 -21.49 -0.01
CA GLY A 90 11.64 -20.50 0.47
C GLY A 90 11.12 -19.68 -0.69
N TYR A 91 9.89 -19.94 -1.14
CA TYR A 91 9.20 -19.07 -2.07
C TYR A 91 7.93 -18.56 -1.40
N SER A 92 7.54 -17.35 -1.79
CA SER A 92 6.39 -16.67 -1.23
C SER A 92 5.77 -15.76 -2.27
N GLY A 93 4.50 -15.47 -2.10
CA GLY A 93 3.78 -14.53 -2.94
C GLY A 93 2.78 -13.73 -2.11
N ASN A 94 2.55 -12.50 -2.54
CA ASN A 94 1.50 -11.65 -2.01
C ASN A 94 0.75 -11.02 -3.17
N SER A 95 -0.57 -10.96 -3.05
CA SER A 95 -1.44 -10.18 -3.90
C SER A 95 -2.44 -9.46 -3.01
N SER A 96 -2.62 -8.16 -3.20
CA SER A 96 -3.61 -7.39 -2.46
C SER A 96 -4.23 -6.30 -3.30
N ALA A 97 -5.48 -5.97 -2.96
CA ALA A 97 -6.25 -4.91 -3.56
C ALA A 97 -6.94 -4.13 -2.45
N TYR A 98 -6.98 -2.81 -2.61
CA TYR A 98 -7.59 -1.88 -1.68
C TYR A 98 -8.41 -0.87 -2.46
N TYR A 99 -9.70 -0.80 -2.19
CA TYR A 99 -10.62 0.10 -2.87
C TYR A 99 -11.19 1.12 -1.89
N ARG A 100 -11.02 2.39 -2.25
CA ARG A 100 -11.45 3.57 -1.50
C ARG A 100 -12.68 4.17 -2.18
N SER A 101 -13.85 3.91 -1.61
CA SER A 101 -15.14 4.43 -2.07
C SER A 101 -15.53 5.69 -1.28
N ARG A 102 -16.58 6.38 -1.74
CA ARG A 102 -17.19 7.50 -1.00
C ARG A 102 -17.82 7.07 0.32
N TYR A 103 -18.23 5.81 0.43
CA TYR A 103 -18.93 5.26 1.60
C TYR A 103 -18.03 4.51 2.58
N GLY A 104 -16.75 4.35 2.28
CA GLY A 104 -15.87 3.49 3.05
C GLY A 104 -14.73 2.90 2.21
N GLU A 105 -13.96 2.05 2.87
CA GLU A 105 -12.74 1.45 2.34
C GLU A 105 -12.80 -0.07 2.52
N ILE A 106 -12.52 -0.80 1.45
CA ILE A 106 -12.49 -2.27 1.45
C ILE A 106 -11.13 -2.77 0.97
N GLY A 107 -10.60 -3.76 1.66
CA GLY A 107 -9.32 -4.39 1.34
C GLY A 107 -9.44 -5.90 1.30
N ALA A 108 -8.74 -6.51 0.37
CA ALA A 108 -8.59 -7.95 0.25
C ALA A 108 -7.15 -8.28 -0.09
N GLY A 109 -6.62 -9.35 0.49
CA GLY A 109 -5.26 -9.79 0.26
C GLY A 109 -5.10 -11.28 0.43
N TYR A 110 -4.24 -11.85 -0.39
CA TYR A 110 -3.81 -13.23 -0.33
C TYR A 110 -2.29 -13.27 -0.25
N SER A 111 -1.75 -14.01 0.70
CA SER A 111 -0.34 -14.34 0.72
C SER A 111 -0.13 -15.80 0.98
N PHE A 112 0.96 -16.31 0.45
CA PHE A 112 1.40 -17.66 0.72
C PHE A 112 2.92 -17.68 0.89
N ASP A 113 3.35 -18.57 1.76
CA ASP A 113 4.72 -19.03 1.93
C ASP A 113 4.72 -20.56 1.77
N LYS A 114 5.87 -21.22 1.91
CA LYS A 114 5.99 -22.68 1.79
C LYS A 114 4.98 -23.47 2.64
N ASP A 115 4.73 -23.00 3.87
CA ASP A 115 3.98 -23.77 4.87
C ASP A 115 2.61 -23.15 5.21
N VAL A 116 2.35 -21.90 4.79
CA VAL A 116 1.18 -21.13 5.24
C VAL A 116 0.57 -20.38 4.08
N GLN A 117 -0.76 -20.43 4.00
CA GLN A 117 -1.56 -19.55 3.17
C GLN A 117 -2.40 -18.65 4.09
N ARG A 118 -2.45 -17.36 3.77
CA ARG A 118 -3.22 -16.37 4.51
C ARG A 118 -4.11 -15.61 3.55
N ILE A 119 -5.37 -15.50 3.93
CA ILE A 119 -6.32 -14.61 3.29
C ILE A 119 -6.69 -13.54 4.31
N ASN A 120 -6.66 -12.28 3.89
CA ASN A 120 -6.94 -11.12 4.72
C ASN A 120 -8.02 -10.29 4.03
N TYR A 121 -8.97 -9.81 4.82
CA TYR A 121 -9.99 -8.88 4.37
C TYR A 121 -10.15 -7.78 5.41
N SER A 122 -10.46 -6.56 4.96
CA SER A 122 -10.72 -5.42 5.84
C SER A 122 -11.83 -4.56 5.30
N LEU A 123 -12.70 -4.08 6.17
CA LEU A 123 -13.69 -3.05 5.87
C LEU A 123 -13.53 -1.93 6.91
N ARG A 124 -13.43 -0.69 6.44
CA ARG A 124 -13.30 0.50 7.30
C ARG A 124 -14.19 1.60 6.75
N GLY A 125 -14.69 2.46 7.63
CA GLY A 125 -15.55 3.57 7.25
C GLY A 125 -16.08 4.27 8.49
N GLY A 126 -16.73 5.40 8.29
CA GLY A 126 -17.42 6.15 9.31
C GLY A 126 -18.85 6.48 8.92
N ALA A 127 -19.66 6.81 9.91
CA ALA A 127 -21.00 7.33 9.69
C ALA A 127 -21.21 8.57 10.55
N VAL A 128 -21.73 9.62 9.95
CA VAL A 128 -22.12 10.85 10.65
C VAL A 128 -23.64 10.91 10.72
N VAL A 129 -24.15 11.04 11.94
CA VAL A 129 -25.57 11.31 12.17
C VAL A 129 -25.75 12.82 12.31
N HIS A 130 -26.59 13.40 11.46
CA HIS A 130 -26.92 14.82 11.46
C HIS A 130 -28.43 15.03 11.26
N ARG A 131 -28.89 16.28 11.35
CA ARG A 131 -30.33 16.64 11.27
C ARG A 131 -31.02 16.09 10.02
N ASN A 132 -30.28 15.91 8.92
CA ASN A 132 -30.82 15.50 7.62
C ASN A 132 -30.60 13.99 7.34
N GLY A 133 -30.15 13.22 8.33
CA GLY A 133 -30.03 11.76 8.26
C GLY A 133 -28.66 11.22 8.63
N ILE A 134 -28.31 10.08 8.05
CA ILE A 134 -27.02 9.39 8.27
C ILE A 134 -26.20 9.48 6.99
N THR A 135 -24.99 10.01 7.05
CA THR A 135 -24.07 10.05 5.90
C THR A 135 -22.91 9.09 6.15
N LEU A 136 -22.72 8.14 5.24
CA LEU A 136 -21.60 7.20 5.26
C LEU A 136 -20.37 7.86 4.64
N SER A 137 -19.21 7.44 5.11
CA SER A 137 -17.94 8.09 4.79
C SER A 137 -16.77 7.11 4.90
N GLN A 138 -15.63 7.50 4.36
CA GLN A 138 -14.35 6.84 4.66
C GLN A 138 -14.02 6.94 6.17
N SER A 139 -12.94 6.30 6.61
CA SER A 139 -12.54 6.37 8.02
C SER A 139 -12.36 7.82 8.47
N LEU A 140 -13.10 8.23 9.50
CA LEU A 140 -13.11 9.62 9.99
C LEU A 140 -11.89 9.90 10.86
N GLY A 141 -11.30 11.08 10.68
CA GLY A 141 -10.26 11.62 11.57
C GLY A 141 -10.86 12.36 12.78
N ASP A 142 -10.00 13.02 13.55
CA ASP A 142 -10.42 13.77 14.75
C ASP A 142 -11.29 14.99 14.43
N THR A 143 -11.05 15.64 13.29
CA THR A 143 -11.84 16.76 12.80
C THR A 143 -12.60 16.34 11.55
N ILE A 144 -13.92 16.47 11.60
CA ILE A 144 -14.83 16.10 10.51
C ILE A 144 -15.47 17.36 9.92
N ALA A 145 -15.59 17.40 8.59
CA ALA A 145 -16.31 18.46 7.89
C ALA A 145 -17.46 17.82 7.11
N LEU A 146 -18.70 18.22 7.42
CA LEU A 146 -19.86 17.80 6.64
C LEU A 146 -20.09 18.81 5.52
N VAL A 147 -20.01 18.34 4.28
CA VAL A 147 -20.32 19.12 3.08
C VAL A 147 -21.72 18.78 2.62
N GLU A 148 -22.52 19.83 2.37
CA GLU A 148 -23.87 19.72 1.81
C GLU A 148 -23.91 20.49 0.48
N VAL A 149 -24.16 19.77 -0.61
CA VAL A 149 -24.38 20.33 -1.94
C VAL A 149 -25.76 19.87 -2.42
N PRO A 150 -26.83 20.63 -2.12
CA PRO A 150 -28.19 20.21 -2.41
C PRO A 150 -28.39 19.89 -3.90
N ASN A 151 -29.05 18.77 -4.20
CA ASN A 151 -29.35 18.28 -5.55
C ASN A 151 -28.13 17.95 -6.42
N ALA A 152 -26.95 17.74 -5.84
CA ALA A 152 -25.75 17.35 -6.57
C ALA A 152 -25.17 16.03 -6.05
N ASP A 153 -25.42 14.95 -6.79
CA ASP A 153 -24.78 13.65 -6.57
C ASP A 153 -23.40 13.60 -7.25
N ASN A 154 -22.49 12.82 -6.67
CA ASN A 154 -21.19 12.50 -7.22
C ASN A 154 -20.29 13.72 -7.50
N VAL A 155 -20.41 14.78 -6.70
CA VAL A 155 -19.50 15.93 -6.74
C VAL A 155 -18.22 15.56 -6.01
N GLU A 156 -17.10 15.61 -6.73
CA GLU A 156 -15.78 15.30 -6.16
C GLU A 156 -15.28 16.42 -5.24
N ILE A 157 -14.78 16.02 -4.07
CA ILE A 157 -14.09 16.94 -3.15
C ILE A 157 -12.61 17.01 -3.52
N ILE A 158 -12.16 18.20 -3.89
CA ILE A 158 -10.75 18.46 -4.23
C ILE A 158 -9.85 18.08 -3.04
N ASN A 159 -8.72 17.44 -3.33
CA ASN A 159 -7.76 16.91 -2.36
C ASN A 159 -8.25 15.73 -1.50
N SER A 160 -9.41 15.14 -1.81
CA SER A 160 -9.95 13.99 -1.08
C SER A 160 -10.21 12.80 -2.01
N THR A 161 -9.21 11.91 -2.15
CA THR A 161 -9.28 10.75 -3.05
C THR A 161 -10.49 9.87 -2.74
N GLY A 162 -11.37 9.70 -3.73
CA GLY A 162 -12.53 8.82 -3.62
C GLY A 162 -13.67 9.35 -2.76
N VAL A 163 -13.64 10.62 -2.34
CA VAL A 163 -14.74 11.26 -1.62
C VAL A 163 -15.61 12.02 -2.62
N THR A 164 -16.85 11.58 -2.77
CA THR A 164 -17.87 12.28 -3.57
C THR A 164 -19.18 12.37 -2.79
N THR A 165 -20.00 13.39 -3.07
CA THR A 165 -21.33 13.52 -2.46
C THR A 165 -22.18 12.29 -2.72
N ASP A 166 -23.01 11.91 -1.74
CA ASP A 166 -24.00 10.85 -1.87
C ASP A 166 -25.21 11.31 -2.70
N SER A 167 -26.17 10.41 -2.91
CA SER A 167 -27.39 10.69 -3.68
C SER A 167 -28.29 11.78 -3.08
N ARG A 168 -28.02 12.21 -1.85
CA ARG A 168 -28.70 13.30 -1.16
C ARG A 168 -27.87 14.58 -1.14
N GLY A 169 -26.66 14.56 -1.71
CA GLY A 169 -25.75 15.71 -1.77
C GLY A 169 -24.84 15.86 -0.55
N TYR A 170 -24.68 14.83 0.28
CA TYR A 170 -23.83 14.88 1.49
C TYR A 170 -22.50 14.15 1.30
N ALA A 171 -21.43 14.73 1.83
CA ALA A 171 -20.11 14.11 1.94
C ALA A 171 -19.47 14.48 3.28
N VAL A 172 -18.63 13.57 3.80
CA VAL A 172 -17.83 13.77 5.02
C VAL A 172 -16.39 13.38 4.75
#